data_AF-A0A7W9GMH6-F1
#
_entry.id   AF-A0A7W9GMH6-F1
#
_cell.length_a   1.000
_cell.length_b   1.000
_cell.length_c   1.000
_cell.angle_alpha   90.00
_cell.angle_beta   90.00
_cell.angle_gamma   90.00
#
_symmetry.space_group_name_H-M   'P 1'
#
loop_
_entity.id
_entity.type
_entity.pdbx_description
1 polymer ?
#
loop_
_entity_poly.entity_id
_entity_poly.type
_entity_poly.pdbx_seq_one_letter_code
_entity_poly.pdbx_strand_id
1 'polypeptide(L)'
;MTRSQFETMSDFADPLTAVTRRGTLVPAQREGFIELDASGERFELLGPFDNAAELGDDVEITGVVAPQGRGVRGTPAMLVRHVRRL
;
A
#
# COMPACT_ATOMS: atom_id res chain seq x y z
N MET A 1 -6.60 15.09 44.87
CA MET A 1 -5.91 13.98 44.19
C MET A 1 -6.53 13.82 42.81
N THR A 2 -5.90 14.37 41.78
CA THR A 2 -6.43 14.36 40.41
C THR A 2 -5.78 13.20 39.67
N ARG A 3 -6.54 12.13 39.39
CA ARG A 3 -6.07 10.98 38.62
C ARG A 3 -5.91 11.41 37.17
N SER A 4 -4.65 11.46 36.72
CA SER A 4 -4.27 11.69 35.34
C SER A 4 -4.78 10.54 34.48
N GLN A 5 -5.83 10.79 33.69
CA GLN A 5 -6.25 9.91 32.61
C GLN A 5 -5.46 10.32 31.36
N PHE A 6 -4.22 9.81 31.24
CA PHE A 6 -3.63 9.62 29.94
C PHE A 6 -3.99 8.19 29.54
N GLU A 7 -5.16 8.06 28.92
CA GLU A 7 -5.52 6.86 28.17
C GLU A 7 -4.45 6.64 27.12
N THR A 8 -3.72 5.55 27.26
CA THR A 8 -2.72 5.06 26.32
C THR A 8 -3.36 4.96 24.93
N MET A 9 -3.11 5.95 24.06
CA MET A 9 -3.33 5.83 22.62
C MET A 9 -2.32 4.81 22.07
N SER A 10 -2.63 3.52 22.24
CA SER A 10 -1.67 2.44 22.02
C SER A 10 -1.60 1.92 20.58
N ASP A 11 -2.17 2.60 19.59
CA ASP A 11 -2.23 2.08 18.21
C ASP A 11 -2.13 3.15 17.10
N PHE A 12 -1.36 4.21 17.32
CA PHE A 12 -0.84 4.96 16.18
C PHE A 12 0.33 4.18 15.59
N ALA A 13 0.04 3.21 14.72
CA ALA A 13 1.03 2.71 13.78
C ALA A 13 1.54 3.93 12.99
N ASP A 14 2.85 4.19 13.05
CA ASP A 14 3.46 5.33 12.37
C ASP A 14 3.01 5.29 10.89
N PRO A 15 2.30 6.33 10.39
CA PRO A 15 1.71 6.34 9.05
C PRO A 15 2.77 6.26 7.94
N LEU A 16 4.06 6.31 8.29
CA LEU A 16 5.20 6.17 7.39
C LEU A 16 5.90 4.82 7.50
N THR A 17 5.35 3.85 8.24
CA THR A 17 5.91 2.51 8.35
C THR A 17 5.88 1.83 6.97
N ALA A 18 7.07 1.47 6.47
CA ALA A 18 7.17 0.70 5.25
C ALA A 18 6.71 -0.73 5.49
N VAL A 19 5.81 -1.23 4.65
CA VAL A 19 5.32 -2.60 4.64
C VAL A 19 5.80 -3.31 3.39
N THR A 20 5.92 -4.63 3.48
CA THR A 20 6.17 -5.49 2.32
C THR A 20 4.93 -6.33 2.04
N ARG A 21 4.49 -6.34 0.77
CA ARG A 21 3.35 -7.10 0.28
C ARG A 21 3.75 -7.93 -0.94
N ARG A 22 3.13 -9.09 -1.09
CA ARG A 22 3.29 -9.95 -2.25
C ARG A 22 1.95 -10.11 -2.94
N GLY A 23 1.95 -10.16 -4.26
CA GLY A 23 0.74 -10.29 -5.05
C GLY A 23 1.02 -10.16 -6.52
N THR A 24 -0.05 -10.12 -7.31
CA THR A 24 0.03 -10.03 -8.76
C THR A 24 -0.27 -8.61 -9.21
N LEU A 25 0.49 -8.11 -10.20
CA LEU A 25 0.20 -6.82 -10.81
C LEU A 25 -1.03 -6.93 -11.73
N VAL A 26 -2.05 -6.13 -11.47
CA VAL A 26 -3.30 -6.14 -12.25
C VAL A 26 -3.62 -4.74 -12.76
N PRO A 27 -4.39 -4.62 -13.87
CA PRO A 27 -4.86 -3.32 -14.34
C PRO A 27 -5.65 -2.63 -13.23
N ALA A 28 -5.33 -1.36 -12.95
CA ALA A 28 -6.13 -0.59 -12.01
C ALA A 28 -7.53 -0.31 -12.59
N GLN A 29 -8.49 -0.06 -11.71
CA GLN A 29 -9.81 0.41 -12.13
C GLN A 29 -9.78 1.82 -12.74
N ARG A 30 -8.74 2.59 -12.44
CA ARG A 30 -8.49 3.92 -13.02
C ARG A 30 -7.50 3.79 -14.18
N GLU A 31 -7.84 4.38 -15.32
CA GLU A 31 -6.95 4.38 -16.48
C GLU A 31 -5.57 4.96 -16.15
N GLY A 32 -4.53 4.28 -16.60
CA GLY A 32 -3.13 4.69 -16.45
C GLY A 32 -2.46 4.31 -15.13
N PHE A 33 -3.13 3.53 -14.27
CA PHE A 33 -2.57 3.05 -13.00
C PHE A 33 -2.48 1.52 -12.95
N ILE A 34 -1.67 1.02 -12.02
CA ILE A 34 -1.50 -0.41 -11.74
C ILE A 34 -1.92 -0.66 -10.29
N GLU A 35 -2.61 -1.77 -10.06
CA GLU A 35 -2.98 -2.26 -8.73
C GLU A 35 -2.17 -3.53 -8.39
N LEU A 36 -1.87 -3.71 -7.10
CA LEU A 36 -1.38 -4.98 -6.57
C LEU A 36 -2.57 -5.75 -5.99
N ASP A 37 -2.85 -6.94 -6.51
CA ASP A 37 -3.81 -7.88 -5.91
C ASP A 37 -3.06 -8.79 -4.92
N ALA A 38 -3.14 -8.47 -3.64
CA ALA A 38 -2.43 -9.16 -2.56
C ALA A 38 -3.43 -9.83 -1.61
N SER A 39 -3.60 -11.15 -1.74
CA SER A 39 -4.43 -11.96 -0.85
C SER A 39 -5.87 -11.47 -0.71
N GLY A 40 -6.46 -10.94 -1.79
CA GLY A 40 -7.84 -10.42 -1.83
C GLY A 40 -7.98 -8.95 -1.41
N GLU A 41 -6.88 -8.27 -1.06
CA GLU A 41 -6.84 -6.83 -0.89
C GLU A 41 -6.11 -6.19 -2.07
N ARG A 42 -6.67 -5.12 -2.62
CA ARG A 42 -6.08 -4.38 -3.73
C ARG A 42 -5.47 -3.08 -3.27
N PHE A 43 -4.25 -2.82 -3.73
CA PHE A 43 -3.56 -1.58 -3.47
C PHE A 43 -3.34 -0.82 -4.76
N GLU A 44 -3.83 0.42 -4.84
CA GLU A 44 -3.43 1.33 -5.92
C GLU A 44 -1.97 1.70 -5.72
N LEU A 45 -1.14 1.52 -6.74
CA LEU A 45 0.28 1.74 -6.59
C LEU A 45 0.68 3.13 -7.10
N LEU A 46 1.35 3.90 -6.23
CA LEU A 46 1.75 5.28 -6.46
C LEU A 46 3.27 5.40 -6.50
N GLY A 47 3.77 6.23 -7.40
CA GLY A 47 5.20 6.52 -7.53
C GLY A 47 5.81 5.92 -8.79
N PRO A 48 7.10 6.18 -9.05
CA PRO A 48 7.79 5.59 -10.17
C PRO A 48 7.87 4.09 -9.96
N PHE A 49 7.15 3.34 -10.79
CA PHE A 49 7.36 1.91 -10.96
C PHE A 49 8.57 1.73 -11.84
N ASP A 50 9.60 1.09 -11.28
CA ASP A 50 10.71 0.65 -12.09
C ASP A 50 10.19 -0.40 -13.08
N ASN A 51 10.69 -0.42 -14.32
CA ASN A 51 10.27 -1.34 -15.39
C ASN A 51 10.64 -2.82 -15.11
N ALA A 52 10.95 -3.17 -13.87
CA ALA A 52 11.37 -4.50 -13.46
C ALA A 52 10.21 -5.51 -13.38
N ALA A 53 8.96 -5.05 -13.46
CA ALA A 53 7.77 -5.89 -13.42
C ALA A 53 6.68 -5.39 -14.37
N GLU A 54 5.97 -6.33 -15.00
CA GLU A 54 4.91 -6.07 -15.98
C GLU A 54 3.54 -6.50 -15.42
N LEU A 55 2.45 -6.06 -16.07
CA LEU A 55 1.11 -6.53 -15.74
C LEU A 55 1.04 -8.06 -15.86
N GLY A 56 0.50 -8.71 -14.83
CA GLY A 56 0.42 -10.16 -14.72
C GLY A 56 1.60 -10.80 -13.98
N ASP A 57 2.68 -10.06 -13.69
CA ASP A 57 3.79 -10.58 -12.89
C ASP A 57 3.40 -10.73 -11.41
N ASP A 58 3.90 -11.80 -10.80
CA ASP A 58 3.95 -11.91 -9.34
C ASP A 58 5.13 -11.11 -8.79
N VAL A 59 4.87 -10.27 -7.81
CA VAL A 59 5.84 -9.30 -7.28
C VAL A 59 5.83 -9.26 -5.76
N GLU A 60 6.97 -8.85 -5.22
CA GLU A 60 7.12 -8.38 -3.86
C GLU A 60 7.38 -6.87 -3.90
N ILE A 61 6.52 -6.10 -3.23
CA ILE A 61 6.59 -4.64 -3.17
C ILE A 61 6.83 -4.21 -1.73
N THR A 62 7.82 -3.35 -1.54
CA THR A 62 8.01 -2.61 -0.30
C THR A 62 7.62 -1.16 -0.51
N GLY A 63 6.70 -0.66 0.33
CA GLY A 63 6.14 0.68 0.20
C GLY A 63 5.46 1.16 1.47
N VAL A 64 4.95 2.39 1.44
CA VAL A 64 4.19 2.98 2.55
C VAL A 64 2.73 3.05 2.15
N VAL A 65 1.84 2.51 2.98
CA VAL A 65 0.39 2.59 2.74
C VAL A 65 -0.09 4.00 3.08
N ALA A 66 -0.81 4.62 2.16
CA ALA A 66 -1.41 5.93 2.40
C ALA A 66 -2.50 5.81 3.49
N PRO A 67 -2.44 6.61 4.56
CA PRO A 67 -3.33 6.48 5.72
C PRO A 67 -4.82 6.79 5.41
N GLN A 68 -5.10 7.43 4.28
CA GLN A 68 -6.47 7.62 3.78
C GLN A 68 -6.48 7.33 2.27
N GLY A 69 -7.13 6.24 1.87
CA GLY A 69 -7.30 5.90 0.47
C GLY A 69 -8.12 6.97 -0.25
N ARG A 70 -7.44 7.89 -0.95
CA ARG A 70 -8.07 8.85 -1.89
C ARG A 70 -8.42 8.19 -3.24
N GLY A 71 -8.40 6.86 -3.32
CA GLY A 71 -8.80 6.12 -4.51
C GLY A 71 -10.32 6.18 -4.73
N VAL A 72 -10.76 5.93 -5.96
CA VAL A 72 -12.14 6.08 -6.46
C VAL A 72 -13.20 5.30 -5.64
N ARG A 73 -12.79 4.33 -4.79
CA ARG A 73 -13.69 3.47 -4.01
C ARG A 73 -13.20 3.15 -2.59
N GLY A 74 -12.31 3.95 -2.02
CA GLY A 74 -11.68 3.61 -0.73
C GLY A 74 -10.64 2.50 -0.82
N THR A 75 -10.24 2.12 -2.04
CA THR A 75 -9.07 1.25 -2.28
C THR A 75 -7.85 1.91 -1.64
N PRO A 76 -7.11 1.20 -0.76
CA PRO A 76 -5.90 1.73 -0.16
C PRO A 76 -4.86 1.99 -1.26
N ALA A 77 -4.07 3.04 -1.09
CA ALA A 77 -2.97 3.34 -1.99
C ALA A 77 -1.64 3.03 -1.31
N MET A 78 -0.63 2.65 -2.08
CA MET A 78 0.72 2.38 -1.60
C MET A 78 1.72 3.20 -2.39
N LEU A 79 2.48 4.05 -1.69
CA LEU A 79 3.65 4.70 -2.26
C LEU A 79 4.79 3.69 -2.34
N VAL A 80 5.15 3.31 -3.55
CA VAL A 80 6.14 2.27 -3.81
C VAL A 80 7.54 2.81 -3.69
N ARG A 81 8.39 2.04 -2.99
CA ARG A 81 9.82 2.33 -2.81
C ARG A 81 10.70 1.30 -3.50
N HIS A 82 10.28 0.04 -3.50
CA HIS A 82 11.01 -1.03 -4.15
C HIS A 82 10.04 -2.10 -4.68
N VAL A 83 10.37 -2.66 -5.84
CA VAL A 83 9.64 -3.74 -6.49
C VAL A 83 10.64 -4.81 -6.91
N ARG A 84 10.28 -6.07 -6.66
CA ARG A 84 11.02 -7.23 -7.15
C ARG A 84 10.06 -8.24 -7.71
N ARG A 85 10.30 -8.71 -8.94
CA ARG A 85 9.57 -9.84 -9.52
C ARG A 85 9.95 -11.15 -8.82
N LEU A 86 8.97 -12.01 -8.60
CA LEU A 86 9.13 -13.33 -7.97
C LEU A 86 9.31 -14.44 -9.00
#